data_AF-A0A851LZJ9-F1
#
_entry.id   AF-A0A851LZJ9-F1
#
_cell.length_a   1.000
_cell.length_b   1.000
_cell.length_c   1.000
_cell.angle_alpha   90.00
_cell.angle_beta   90.00
_cell.angle_gamma   90.00
#
_symmetry.space_group_name_H-M   'P 1'
#
loop_
_entity.id
_entity.type
_entity.pdbx_description
1 polymer ?
#
loop_
_entity_poly.entity_id
_entity_poly.type
_entity_poly.pdbx_seq_one_letter_code
_entity_poly.pdbx_strand_id
1 'polypeptide(L)'
;QVFISVTSVLDMSVFKDQLVLEDLVEDMKKQSTDLSFGPLQSNGQIIVQGSFPAFQVLTDFLLQKAESLSEKDNTEESKSHQRLRRRQLQEHKSTTETRNSVCEAHGGEKQVVVLDTDVYHYMKHFLPHLFQGKDGVVISDVTDGDITTVSVGNAAGAHAGLVSSVRKELEDWSLKLHSSLRKERMSFKEHSGDEKHRYQQACEGLKAHYPQVLVTPYDTHIEVIGPSSDIFKLSKEVSR
;
A
#
# COMPACT_ATOMS: atom_id res chain seq x y z
N GLN A 1 -7.55 6.77 -16.92
CA GLN A 1 -6.31 6.12 -16.44
C GLN A 1 -6.60 5.39 -15.15
N VAL A 2 -5.96 4.23 -14.94
CA VAL A 2 -5.99 3.47 -13.68
C VAL A 2 -4.73 3.86 -12.90
N PHE A 3 -4.84 3.97 -11.58
CA PHE A 3 -3.70 4.24 -10.68
C PHE A 3 -2.63 3.17 -10.81
N ILE A 4 -1.43 3.44 -10.30
CA ILE A 4 -0.26 2.57 -10.40
C ILE A 4 -0.60 1.14 -9.97
N SER A 5 -0.22 0.18 -10.82
CA SER A 5 -0.21 -1.24 -10.49
C SER A 5 1.21 -1.76 -10.59
N VAL A 6 1.61 -2.55 -9.62
CA VAL A 6 2.91 -3.23 -9.54
C VAL A 6 2.72 -4.67 -9.96
N THR A 7 3.70 -5.21 -10.68
CA THR A 7 3.80 -6.65 -10.94
C THR A 7 5.02 -7.18 -10.23
N SER A 8 4.84 -8.25 -9.46
CA SER A 8 5.91 -8.90 -8.69
C SER A 8 5.92 -10.40 -8.96
N VAL A 9 7.10 -11.01 -8.88
CA VAL A 9 7.27 -12.46 -8.91
C VAL A 9 7.45 -12.92 -7.48
N LEU A 10 6.52 -13.74 -6.99
CA LEU A 10 6.56 -14.31 -5.66
C LEU A 10 7.05 -15.75 -5.74
N ASP A 11 8.08 -16.07 -4.95
CA ASP A 11 8.61 -17.42 -4.82
C ASP A 11 7.99 -18.12 -3.60
N MET A 12 7.14 -19.11 -3.87
CA MET A 12 6.42 -19.87 -2.84
C MET A 12 7.13 -21.18 -2.48
N SER A 13 8.29 -21.46 -3.07
CA SER A 13 9.03 -22.70 -2.82
C SER A 13 9.38 -22.90 -1.34
N VAL A 14 9.53 -21.81 -0.58
CA VAL A 14 9.79 -21.83 0.86
C VAL A 14 8.69 -22.51 1.68
N PHE A 15 7.45 -22.58 1.16
CA PHE A 15 6.32 -23.23 1.83
C PHE A 15 6.10 -24.67 1.37
N LYS A 16 6.80 -25.12 0.33
CA LYS A 16 6.52 -26.38 -0.38
C LYS A 16 6.67 -27.63 0.49
N ASP A 17 7.56 -27.59 1.47
CA ASP A 17 7.81 -28.72 2.37
C ASP A 17 6.74 -28.87 3.46
N GLN A 18 5.94 -27.82 3.69
CA GLN A 18 5.02 -27.73 4.82
C GLN A 18 3.55 -27.50 4.41
N LEU A 19 3.31 -26.97 3.21
CA LEU A 19 1.99 -26.62 2.69
C LEU A 19 1.82 -27.09 1.24
N VAL A 20 0.57 -27.39 0.87
CA VAL A 20 0.16 -27.54 -0.53
C VAL A 20 0.09 -26.15 -1.15
N LEU A 21 0.93 -25.89 -2.15
CA LEU A 21 1.08 -24.56 -2.74
C LEU A 21 -0.21 -24.09 -3.42
N GLU A 22 -0.98 -24.99 -4.01
CA GLU A 22 -2.26 -24.71 -4.63
C GLU A 22 -3.28 -24.19 -3.62
N ASP A 23 -3.35 -24.80 -2.44
CA ASP A 23 -4.25 -24.36 -1.36
C ASP A 23 -3.84 -22.99 -0.81
N LEU A 24 -2.53 -22.76 -0.66
CA LEU A 24 -2.00 -21.47 -0.23
C LEU A 24 -2.32 -20.35 -1.23
N VAL A 25 -2.21 -20.62 -2.53
CA VAL A 25 -2.60 -19.68 -3.59
C VAL A 25 -4.10 -19.38 -3.53
N GLU A 26 -4.95 -20.37 -3.27
CA GLU A 26 -6.39 -20.15 -3.10
C GLU A 26 -6.72 -19.34 -1.84
N ASP A 27 -6.02 -19.55 -0.73
CA ASP A 27 -6.14 -18.72 0.46
C ASP A 27 -5.72 -17.26 0.18
N MET A 28 -4.62 -17.06 -0.54
CA MET A 28 -4.14 -15.72 -0.94
C MET A 28 -5.17 -14.98 -1.81
N LYS A 29 -5.78 -15.67 -2.78
CA LYS A 29 -6.84 -15.09 -3.62
C LYS A 29 -8.06 -14.68 -2.82
N LYS A 30 -8.43 -15.45 -1.79
CA LYS A 30 -9.56 -15.11 -0.90
C LYS A 30 -9.23 -13.91 -0.01
N GLN A 31 -7.99 -13.82 0.46
CA GLN A 31 -7.54 -12.75 1.34
C GLN A 31 -7.36 -11.41 0.62
N SER A 32 -6.85 -11.45 -0.61
CA SER A 32 -6.48 -10.26 -1.38
C SER A 32 -7.22 -10.22 -2.72
N THR A 33 -8.50 -9.85 -2.68
CA THR A 33 -9.34 -9.74 -3.88
C THR A 33 -8.91 -8.64 -4.84
N ASP A 34 -8.13 -7.68 -4.36
CA ASP A 34 -7.58 -6.57 -5.15
C ASP A 34 -6.28 -6.93 -5.88
N LEU A 35 -5.77 -8.16 -5.71
CA LEU A 35 -4.62 -8.70 -6.44
C LEU A 35 -5.04 -9.67 -7.54
N SER A 36 -4.36 -9.59 -8.67
CA SER A 36 -4.45 -10.57 -9.75
C SER A 36 -3.31 -11.57 -9.63
N PHE A 37 -3.64 -12.85 -9.66
CA PHE A 37 -2.68 -13.95 -9.53
C PHE A 37 -2.58 -14.70 -10.85
N GLY A 38 -1.36 -14.82 -11.35
CA GLY A 38 -1.03 -15.65 -12.51
C GLY A 38 -1.03 -17.14 -12.18
N PRO A 39 -0.70 -18.00 -13.16
CA PRO A 39 -0.59 -19.43 -12.92
C PRO A 39 0.60 -19.75 -12.01
N LEU A 40 0.42 -20.68 -11.08
CA LEU A 40 1.52 -21.25 -10.30
C LEU A 40 2.42 -22.07 -11.23
N GLN A 41 3.69 -21.70 -11.29
CA GLN A 41 4.69 -22.39 -12.09
C GLN A 41 5.24 -23.61 -11.35
N SER A 42 5.78 -24.58 -12.09
CA SER A 42 6.33 -25.82 -11.52
C SER A 42 7.53 -25.61 -10.60
N ASN A 43 8.23 -24.48 -10.74
CA ASN A 43 9.31 -24.04 -9.86
C ASN A 43 8.81 -23.40 -8.56
N GLY A 44 7.49 -23.32 -8.32
CA GLY A 44 6.89 -22.70 -7.15
C GLY A 44 6.74 -21.19 -7.24
N GLN A 45 6.96 -20.57 -8.41
CA GLN A 45 6.82 -19.13 -8.60
C GLN A 45 5.43 -18.77 -9.12
N ILE A 46 4.96 -17.57 -8.73
CA ILE A 46 3.70 -17.01 -9.20
C ILE A 46 3.88 -15.51 -9.50
N ILE A 47 3.31 -15.06 -10.61
CA ILE A 47 3.26 -13.63 -10.94
C ILE A 47 2.03 -13.05 -10.25
N VAL A 48 2.21 -11.95 -9.52
CA VAL A 48 1.13 -11.25 -8.83
C VAL A 48 1.13 -9.80 -9.33
N GLN A 49 -0.06 -9.24 -9.58
CA GLN A 49 -0.22 -7.85 -10.00
C GLN A 49 -1.26 -7.15 -9.13
N GLY A 50 -1.01 -5.90 -8.75
CA GLY A 50 -1.99 -5.09 -8.04
C GLY A 50 -1.40 -3.81 -7.45
N SER A 51 -2.13 -3.17 -6.54
CA SER A 51 -1.69 -1.92 -5.90
C SER A 51 -0.64 -2.17 -4.81
N PHE A 52 0.20 -1.17 -4.52
CA PHE A 52 1.18 -1.26 -3.42
C PHE A 52 0.55 -1.65 -2.07
N PRO A 53 -0.58 -1.06 -1.62
CA PRO A 53 -1.23 -1.46 -0.37
C PRO A 53 -1.68 -2.93 -0.38
N ALA A 54 -2.17 -3.43 -1.52
CA ALA A 54 -2.61 -4.82 -1.62
C ALA A 54 -1.44 -5.81 -1.48
N PHE A 55 -0.24 -5.46 -1.98
CA PHE A 55 0.98 -6.25 -1.74
C PHE A 55 1.41 -6.25 -0.28
N GLN A 56 1.17 -5.17 0.45
CA GLN A 56 1.47 -5.12 1.88
C GLN A 56 0.57 -6.08 2.66
N VAL A 57 -0.74 -6.07 2.40
CA VAL A 57 -1.69 -7.04 2.99
C VAL A 57 -1.27 -8.49 2.68
N LEU A 58 -0.85 -8.76 1.45
CA LEU A 58 -0.34 -10.08 1.07
C LEU A 58 0.93 -10.44 1.85
N THR A 59 1.84 -9.49 2.03
CA THR A 59 3.09 -9.70 2.78
C THR A 59 2.79 -10.06 4.23
N ASP A 60 1.91 -9.31 4.89
CA ASP A 60 1.51 -9.56 6.28
C ASP A 60 0.86 -10.94 6.44
N PHE A 61 -0.01 -11.32 5.50
CA PHE A 61 -0.63 -12.66 5.47
C PHE A 61 0.42 -13.77 5.34
N LEU A 62 1.39 -13.62 4.43
CA LEU A 62 2.44 -14.62 4.21
C LEU A 62 3.38 -14.74 5.41
N LEU A 63 3.71 -13.62 6.05
CA LEU A 63 4.48 -13.60 7.30
C LEU A 63 3.74 -14.34 8.40
N GLN A 64 2.45 -14.08 8.59
CA GLN A 64 1.63 -14.77 9.58
C GLN A 64 1.56 -16.28 9.31
N LYS A 65 1.44 -16.70 8.04
CA LYS A 65 1.50 -18.12 7.67
C LYS A 65 2.85 -18.72 8.02
N ALA A 66 3.96 -18.06 7.71
CA ALA A 66 5.30 -18.52 8.03
C ALA A 66 5.53 -18.66 9.56
N GLU A 67 5.07 -17.70 10.36
CA GLU A 67 5.15 -17.75 11.82
C GLU A 67 4.36 -18.93 12.39
N SER A 68 3.13 -19.14 11.92
CA SER A 68 2.28 -20.25 12.38
C SER A 68 2.89 -21.63 12.11
N LEU A 69 3.69 -21.75 11.06
CA LEU A 69 4.40 -22.97 10.72
C LEU A 69 5.62 -23.18 11.63
N SER A 70 6.36 -22.12 11.94
CA SER A 70 7.50 -22.18 12.86
C SER A 70 7.11 -22.56 14.29
N GLU A 71 5.94 -22.14 14.78
CA GLU A 71 5.45 -22.52 16.11
C GLU A 71 5.06 -24.00 16.19
N LYS A 72 4.60 -24.56 15.07
CA LYS A 72 4.16 -25.96 14.98
C LYS A 72 5.34 -26.94 15.08
N ASP A 73 6.47 -26.62 14.45
CA ASP A 73 7.72 -27.38 14.58
C ASP A 73 8.28 -27.38 16.02
N ASN A 74 8.17 -26.23 16.72
CA ASN A 74 8.64 -26.11 18.11
C ASN A 74 7.79 -26.91 19.12
N THR A 75 6.53 -27.22 18.80
CA THR A 75 5.63 -27.94 19.71
C THR A 75 5.82 -29.46 19.60
N GLU A 76 6.24 -29.98 18.45
CA GLU A 76 6.55 -31.40 18.28
C GLU A 76 7.98 -31.76 18.74
N GLU A 77 8.96 -30.88 18.59
CA GLU A 77 10.31 -31.08 19.14
C GLU A 77 10.34 -31.01 20.69
N SER A 78 9.43 -30.26 21.30
CA SER A 78 9.35 -30.09 22.77
C SER A 78 9.03 -31.38 23.54
N LYS A 79 8.56 -32.44 22.88
CA LYS A 79 8.33 -33.76 23.52
C LYS A 79 9.48 -34.75 23.36
N SER A 80 10.44 -34.50 22.47
CA SER A 80 11.58 -35.40 22.23
C SER A 80 12.87 -34.95 22.93
N HIS A 81 13.07 -33.65 23.09
CA HIS A 81 14.37 -33.12 23.57
C HIS A 81 14.55 -33.06 25.09
N GLN A 82 13.53 -33.42 25.90
CA GLN A 82 13.66 -33.40 27.36
C GLN A 82 14.56 -34.51 27.93
N ARG A 83 14.96 -35.51 27.13
CA ARG A 83 15.81 -36.63 27.58
C ARG A 83 17.29 -36.56 27.21
N LEU A 84 17.72 -35.62 26.36
CA LEU A 84 19.12 -35.62 25.86
C LEU A 84 19.94 -34.37 26.23
N ARG A 85 19.33 -33.32 26.80
CA ARG A 85 20.03 -32.07 27.18
C ARG A 85 20.55 -32.01 28.62
N ARG A 86 21.13 -33.10 29.14
CA ARG A 86 21.86 -33.06 30.44
C ARG A 86 23.32 -33.50 30.38
N ARG A 87 23.91 -33.76 29.20
CA ARG A 87 25.25 -34.38 29.14
C ARG A 87 26.29 -33.81 28.17
N GLN A 88 26.06 -32.66 27.55
CA GLN A 88 27.09 -32.03 26.69
C GLN A 88 27.15 -30.54 26.98
N LEU A 89 27.67 -30.20 28.17
CA LEU A 89 28.16 -28.88 28.51
C LEU A 89 29.68 -29.00 28.58
N GLN A 90 30.33 -28.51 27.51
CA GLN A 90 31.77 -28.41 27.19
C GLN A 90 31.86 -28.80 25.70
N GLU A 91 32.31 -28.01 24.75
CA GLU A 91 33.36 -27.00 24.75
C GLU A 91 33.35 -26.29 23.38
N HIS A 92 33.78 -25.03 23.37
CA HIS A 92 34.45 -24.33 22.26
C HIS A 92 33.69 -23.81 21.00
N LYS A 93 33.55 -22.47 21.02
CA LYS A 93 34.04 -21.45 20.07
C LYS A 93 33.42 -21.30 18.66
N SER A 94 33.08 -20.03 18.40
CA SER A 94 32.99 -19.29 17.12
C SER A 94 31.86 -19.73 16.18
N THR A 95 31.06 -18.86 15.57
CA THR A 95 31.33 -17.56 14.95
C THR A 95 30.03 -16.72 14.95
N THR A 96 30.13 -15.44 15.30
CA THR A 96 29.04 -14.47 15.14
C THR A 96 29.07 -13.97 13.70
N GLU A 97 28.21 -14.52 12.84
CA GLU A 97 27.89 -13.89 11.55
C GLU A 97 26.56 -13.15 11.64
N THR A 98 26.71 -11.84 11.51
CA THR A 98 25.76 -10.76 11.39
C THR A 98 24.59 -11.11 10.47
N ARG A 99 23.41 -11.40 11.05
CA ARG A 99 22.15 -11.25 10.34
C ARG A 99 21.82 -9.76 10.30
N ASN A 100 21.72 -9.23 9.08
CA ASN A 100 21.23 -7.90 8.80
C ASN A 100 19.79 -7.76 9.31
N SER A 101 19.62 -7.33 10.56
CA SER A 101 18.41 -6.64 10.97
C SER A 101 18.44 -5.27 10.30
N VAL A 102 17.44 -5.01 9.48
CA VAL A 102 17.16 -3.67 8.96
C VAL A 102 17.11 -2.71 10.14
N CYS A 103 17.81 -1.59 9.98
CA CYS A 103 18.18 -0.65 11.02
C CYS A 103 16.97 -0.04 11.75
N GLU A 104 16.66 -0.54 12.94
CA GLU A 104 16.07 0.24 14.03
C GLU A 104 17.20 1.04 14.70
N ALA A 105 17.63 2.13 14.06
CA ALA A 105 18.63 3.03 14.60
C ALA A 105 17.96 4.29 15.17
N HIS A 106 17.78 4.28 16.49
CA HIS A 106 17.70 5.42 17.42
C HIS A 106 17.06 6.73 16.87
N GLY A 107 15.76 6.90 17.11
CA GLY A 107 15.10 8.20 16.98
C GLY A 107 13.60 8.15 16.72
N GLY A 108 12.81 7.68 17.69
CA GLY A 108 11.34 7.64 17.58
C GLY A 108 10.82 6.62 16.56
N GLU A 109 9.75 5.91 16.92
CA GLU A 109 9.12 4.91 16.06
C GLU A 109 8.51 5.61 14.82
N LYS A 110 9.22 5.57 13.70
CA LYS A 110 8.82 6.19 12.42
C LYS A 110 8.40 5.10 11.46
N GLN A 111 7.14 5.11 11.06
CA GLN A 111 6.59 4.17 10.08
C GLN A 111 6.39 4.86 8.73
N VAL A 112 6.35 4.07 7.65
CA VAL A 112 6.29 4.59 6.28
C VAL A 112 5.14 3.90 5.54
N VAL A 113 4.38 4.70 4.77
CA VAL A 113 3.35 4.27 3.82
C VAL A 113 3.73 4.76 2.43
N VAL A 114 3.60 3.89 1.43
CA VAL A 114 3.83 4.23 0.02
C VAL A 114 2.48 4.32 -0.68
N LEU A 115 2.19 5.47 -1.27
CA LEU A 115 0.92 5.79 -1.92
C LEU A 115 1.14 6.13 -3.39
N ASP A 116 0.14 5.85 -4.22
CA ASP A 116 0.01 6.48 -5.53
C ASP A 116 -0.22 7.99 -5.33
N THR A 117 0.48 8.83 -6.10
CA THR A 117 0.48 10.30 -5.93
C THR A 117 -0.91 10.90 -6.16
N ASP A 118 -1.67 10.38 -7.12
CA ASP A 118 -3.01 10.86 -7.39
C ASP A 118 -3.97 10.47 -6.25
N VAL A 119 -3.80 9.26 -5.68
CA VAL A 119 -4.52 8.84 -4.47
C VAL A 119 -4.14 9.71 -3.27
N TYR A 120 -2.86 9.98 -3.06
CA TYR A 120 -2.39 10.87 -2.00
C TYR A 120 -3.00 12.28 -2.11
N HIS A 121 -2.97 12.89 -3.30
CA HIS A 121 -3.59 14.21 -3.53
C HIS A 121 -5.09 14.20 -3.27
N TYR A 122 -5.79 13.14 -3.70
CA TYR A 122 -7.21 12.96 -3.42
C TYR A 122 -7.49 12.88 -1.91
N MET A 123 -6.73 12.04 -1.18
CA MET A 123 -6.86 11.91 0.27
C MET A 123 -6.55 13.22 0.99
N LYS A 124 -5.50 13.94 0.59
CA LYS A 124 -5.13 15.23 1.19
C LYS A 124 -6.23 16.29 1.02
N HIS A 125 -6.96 16.24 -0.10
CA HIS A 125 -8.04 17.17 -0.39
C HIS A 125 -9.35 16.81 0.34
N PHE A 126 -9.81 15.56 0.24
CA PHE A 126 -11.13 15.15 0.74
C PHE A 126 -11.10 14.55 2.14
N LEU A 127 -9.95 14.07 2.60
CA LEU A 127 -9.75 13.45 3.90
C LEU A 127 -8.60 14.15 4.67
N PRO A 128 -8.62 15.50 4.81
CA PRO A 128 -7.51 16.23 5.41
C PRO A 128 -7.22 15.80 6.85
N HIS A 129 -8.21 15.28 7.57
CA HIS A 129 -8.08 14.75 8.93
C HIS A 129 -7.09 13.56 9.04
N LEU A 130 -6.81 12.85 7.95
CA LEU A 130 -5.80 11.78 7.92
C LEU A 130 -4.36 12.32 8.02
N PHE A 131 -4.17 13.57 7.60
CA PHE A 131 -2.86 14.22 7.52
C PHE A 131 -2.69 15.35 8.56
N GLN A 132 -3.78 15.77 9.19
CA GLN A 132 -3.73 16.66 10.35
C GLN A 132 -3.23 15.84 11.53
N GLY A 133 -2.06 16.20 12.08
CA GLY A 133 -1.45 15.48 13.19
C GLY A 133 -2.45 15.30 14.34
N LYS A 134 -2.87 14.06 14.58
CA LYS A 134 -3.51 13.67 15.84
C LYS A 134 -2.51 13.98 16.96
N ASP A 135 -2.96 14.47 18.12
CA ASP A 135 -2.06 14.92 19.20
C ASP A 135 -0.89 13.96 19.40
N GLY A 136 0.31 14.42 19.05
CA GLY A 136 1.54 13.64 19.16
C GLY A 136 2.00 12.87 17.91
N VAL A 137 1.35 13.00 16.74
CA VAL A 137 1.79 12.39 15.48
C VAL A 137 2.31 13.45 14.52
N VAL A 138 3.51 13.21 13.98
CA VAL A 138 4.13 14.02 12.92
C VAL A 138 4.01 13.27 11.60
N ILE A 139 3.41 13.91 10.60
CA ILE A 139 3.32 13.35 9.24
C ILE A 139 4.16 14.22 8.32
N SER A 140 4.99 13.58 7.51
CA SER A 140 5.78 14.24 6.45
C SER A 140 5.75 13.40 5.19
N ASP A 141 5.79 14.03 4.02
CA ASP A 141 5.73 13.33 2.74
C ASP A 141 6.87 13.73 1.81
N VAL A 142 7.23 12.80 0.92
CA VAL A 142 8.14 13.01 -0.21
C VAL A 142 7.50 12.39 -1.45
N THR A 143 7.31 13.20 -2.49
CA THR A 143 6.80 12.74 -3.77
C THR A 143 7.95 12.54 -4.76
N ASP A 144 7.99 11.36 -5.38
CA ASP A 144 8.90 10.99 -6.45
C ASP A 144 8.10 10.45 -7.63
N GLY A 145 7.89 11.30 -8.64
CA GLY A 145 7.09 10.98 -9.81
C GLY A 145 5.66 10.61 -9.45
N ASP A 146 5.26 9.38 -9.80
CA ASP A 146 3.92 8.86 -9.56
C ASP A 146 3.74 8.31 -8.12
N ILE A 147 4.79 8.27 -7.30
CA ILE A 147 4.74 7.70 -5.94
C ILE A 147 4.92 8.78 -4.87
N THR A 148 4.08 8.76 -3.84
CA THR A 148 4.26 9.56 -2.63
C THR A 148 4.58 8.67 -1.43
N THR A 149 5.71 8.90 -0.80
CA THR A 149 6.10 8.24 0.45
C THR A 149 5.70 9.10 1.64
N VAL A 150 4.78 8.61 2.46
CA VAL A 150 4.31 9.28 3.68
C VAL A 150 4.97 8.65 4.89
N SER A 151 5.74 9.45 5.62
CA SER A 151 6.31 9.08 6.91
C SER A 151 5.38 9.50 8.04
N VAL A 152 5.07 8.57 8.92
CA VAL A 152 4.30 8.79 10.15
C VAL A 152 5.23 8.57 11.33
N GLY A 153 5.53 9.64 12.05
CA GLY A 153 6.41 9.63 13.21
C GLY A 153 5.69 10.10 14.47
N ASN A 154 6.36 9.88 15.59
CA ASN A 154 5.90 10.28 16.90
C ASN A 154 6.53 11.63 17.29
N ALA A 155 5.73 12.60 17.73
CA ALA A 155 6.23 13.79 18.41
C ALA A 155 6.63 13.40 19.83
N ALA A 156 7.82 13.80 20.28
CA ALA A 156 8.40 13.40 21.57
C ALA A 156 7.36 13.22 22.70
N GLY A 157 7.01 11.96 23.01
CA GLY A 157 6.10 11.60 24.10
C GLY A 157 4.76 10.95 23.71
N ALA A 158 4.42 10.75 22.43
CA ALA A 158 3.18 10.07 22.08
C ALA A 158 3.28 8.53 22.16
N HIS A 159 2.14 7.85 22.09
CA HIS A 159 2.08 6.38 22.14
C HIS A 159 2.33 5.74 20.77
N ALA A 160 3.19 4.71 20.74
CA ALA A 160 3.46 3.80 19.62
C ALA A 160 2.19 3.38 18.83
N GLY A 161 1.13 3.02 19.56
CA GLY A 161 -0.13 2.57 18.97
C GLY A 161 -0.84 3.61 18.09
N LEU A 162 -0.61 4.91 18.32
CA LEU A 162 -1.21 5.97 17.51
C LEU A 162 -0.57 6.05 16.13
N VAL A 163 0.76 5.88 16.04
CA VAL A 163 1.51 5.85 14.77
C VAL A 163 1.03 4.69 13.91
N SER A 164 0.95 3.48 14.47
CA SER A 164 0.43 2.29 13.77
C SER A 164 -1.02 2.46 13.32
N SER A 165 -1.85 3.13 14.12
CA SER A 165 -3.26 3.36 13.77
C SER A 165 -3.40 4.32 12.58
N VAL A 166 -2.64 5.41 12.57
CA VAL A 166 -2.63 6.37 11.45
C VAL A 166 -2.10 5.73 10.17
N ARG A 167 -1.00 4.97 10.29
CA ARG A 167 -0.45 4.21 9.17
C ARG A 167 -1.50 3.30 8.53
N LYS A 168 -2.15 2.47 9.36
CA LYS A 168 -3.17 1.53 8.90
C LYS A 168 -4.36 2.26 8.26
N GLU A 169 -4.78 3.38 8.84
CA GLU A 169 -5.88 4.19 8.28
C GLU A 169 -5.52 4.74 6.88
N LEU A 170 -4.27 5.17 6.67
CA LEU A 170 -3.79 5.60 5.35
C LEU A 170 -3.79 4.45 4.34
N GLU A 171 -3.33 3.26 4.75
CA GLU A 171 -3.29 2.06 3.90
C GLU A 171 -4.70 1.59 3.50
N ASP A 172 -5.62 1.51 4.47
CA ASP A 172 -7.01 1.09 4.26
C ASP A 172 -7.73 2.04 3.28
N TRP A 173 -7.55 3.36 3.46
CA TRP A 173 -8.10 4.35 2.53
C TRP A 173 -7.45 4.27 1.15
N SER A 174 -6.13 4.08 1.09
CA SER A 174 -5.44 3.94 -0.19
C SER A 174 -5.98 2.75 -0.99
N LEU A 175 -6.20 1.61 -0.35
CA LEU A 175 -6.74 0.41 -0.97
C LEU A 175 -8.16 0.68 -1.52
N LYS A 176 -9.02 1.28 -0.69
CA LYS A 176 -10.40 1.61 -1.06
C LYS A 176 -10.48 2.62 -2.22
N LEU A 177 -9.61 3.62 -2.23
CA LEU A 177 -9.61 4.66 -3.26
C LEU A 177 -9.02 4.17 -4.58
N HIS A 178 -8.01 3.29 -4.54
CA HIS A 178 -7.40 2.71 -5.74
C HIS A 178 -8.43 1.98 -6.62
N SER A 179 -9.35 1.23 -6.01
CA SER A 179 -10.38 0.50 -6.75
C SER A 179 -11.53 1.41 -7.24
N SER A 180 -11.89 2.44 -6.47
CA SER A 180 -13.10 3.26 -6.70
C SER A 180 -12.90 4.50 -7.56
N LEU A 181 -11.72 5.11 -7.52
CA LEU A 181 -11.46 6.36 -8.23
C LEU A 181 -11.01 6.10 -9.68
N ARG A 182 -11.17 7.11 -10.53
CA ARG A 182 -10.60 7.16 -11.89
C ARG A 182 -10.01 8.53 -12.12
N LYS A 183 -8.94 8.56 -12.92
CA LYS A 183 -8.31 9.79 -13.41
C LYS A 183 -8.60 9.98 -14.89
N GLU A 184 -8.98 11.20 -15.26
CA GLU A 184 -9.14 11.62 -16.65
C GLU A 184 -8.41 12.93 -16.90
N ARG A 185 -7.80 13.03 -18.08
CA ARG A 185 -7.04 14.20 -18.52
C ARG A 185 -7.75 14.83 -19.72
N MET A 186 -8.19 16.07 -19.54
CA MET A 186 -8.81 16.89 -20.57
C MET A 186 -7.79 17.91 -21.09
N SER A 187 -7.26 17.68 -22.29
CA SER A 187 -6.23 18.55 -22.88
C SER A 187 -6.85 19.73 -23.62
N PHE A 188 -6.22 20.91 -23.52
CA PHE A 188 -6.62 22.08 -24.30
C PHE A 188 -6.22 21.85 -25.76
N LYS A 189 -7.16 22.02 -26.70
CA LYS A 189 -6.91 21.85 -28.13
C LYS A 189 -6.05 22.99 -28.69
N GLU A 190 -6.23 24.18 -28.15
CA GLU A 190 -5.51 25.39 -28.45
C GLU A 190 -4.86 25.91 -27.17
N HIS A 191 -3.60 26.33 -27.23
CA HIS A 191 -2.91 26.91 -26.07
C HIS A 191 -3.35 28.37 -25.83
N SER A 192 -4.63 28.67 -26.08
CA SER A 192 -5.21 29.98 -25.89
C SER A 192 -5.72 30.12 -24.45
N GLY A 193 -5.54 31.30 -23.85
CA GLY A 193 -6.06 31.59 -22.51
C GLY A 193 -7.58 31.42 -22.40
N ASP A 194 -8.29 31.64 -23.52
CA ASP A 194 -9.74 31.55 -23.60
C ASP A 194 -10.26 30.11 -23.43
N GLU A 195 -9.57 29.12 -24.00
CA GLU A 195 -9.97 27.72 -23.83
C GLU A 195 -9.72 27.25 -22.40
N LYS A 196 -8.55 27.57 -21.82
CA LYS A 196 -8.26 27.29 -20.40
C LYS A 196 -9.33 27.87 -19.48
N HIS A 197 -9.69 29.14 -19.68
CA HIS A 197 -10.71 29.80 -18.89
C HIS A 197 -12.09 29.15 -19.04
N ARG A 198 -12.47 28.74 -20.26
CA ARG A 198 -13.74 28.03 -20.51
C ARG A 198 -13.81 26.71 -19.74
N TYR A 199 -12.76 25.89 -19.80
CA TYR A 199 -12.72 24.63 -19.07
C TYR A 199 -12.75 24.83 -17.56
N GLN A 200 -12.01 25.82 -17.03
CA GLN A 200 -12.03 26.17 -15.61
C GLN A 200 -13.44 26.59 -15.16
N GLN A 201 -14.11 27.47 -15.91
CA GLN A 201 -15.47 27.90 -15.61
C GLN A 201 -16.48 26.74 -15.65
N ALA A 202 -16.36 25.85 -16.63
CA ALA A 202 -17.20 24.67 -16.71
C ALA A 202 -17.01 23.77 -15.47
N CYS A 203 -15.77 23.51 -15.08
CA CYS A 203 -15.47 22.74 -13.87
C CYS A 203 -15.97 23.43 -12.59
N GLU A 204 -15.83 24.75 -12.47
CA GLU A 204 -16.35 25.51 -11.32
C GLU A 204 -17.87 25.43 -11.22
N GLY A 205 -18.59 25.59 -12.33
CA GLY A 205 -20.05 25.47 -12.37
C GLY A 205 -20.55 24.06 -12.01
N LEU A 206 -19.76 23.04 -12.32
CA LEU A 206 -20.09 21.65 -12.04
C LEU A 206 -19.61 21.17 -10.66
N LYS A 207 -18.74 21.92 -9.97
CA LYS A 207 -18.17 21.53 -8.66
C LYS A 207 -19.23 21.21 -7.61
N ALA A 208 -20.33 21.96 -7.59
CA ALA A 208 -21.44 21.70 -6.66
C ALA A 208 -22.18 20.39 -6.95
N HIS A 209 -22.20 19.94 -8.20
CA HIS A 209 -22.86 18.70 -8.63
C HIS A 209 -21.97 17.47 -8.45
N TYR A 210 -20.65 17.67 -8.41
CA TYR A 210 -19.65 16.61 -8.26
C TYR A 210 -18.70 16.90 -7.08
N PRO A 211 -19.20 16.89 -5.83
CA PRO A 211 -18.43 17.29 -4.66
C PRO A 211 -17.28 16.32 -4.32
N GLN A 212 -17.23 15.14 -4.94
CA GLN A 212 -16.17 14.14 -4.75
C GLN A 212 -15.18 14.12 -5.93
N VAL A 213 -15.22 15.11 -6.83
CA VAL A 213 -14.25 15.22 -7.92
C VAL A 213 -13.21 16.27 -7.60
N LEU A 214 -11.95 15.85 -7.51
CA LEU A 214 -10.79 16.73 -7.45
C LEU A 214 -10.47 17.19 -8.88
N VAL A 215 -10.45 18.51 -9.08
CA VAL A 215 -10.07 19.13 -10.35
C VAL A 215 -8.74 19.85 -10.15
N THR A 216 -7.72 19.45 -10.91
CA THR A 216 -6.39 20.03 -10.86
C THR A 216 -6.07 20.68 -12.22
N PRO A 217 -6.05 22.02 -12.31
CA PRO A 217 -5.70 22.70 -13.55
C PRO A 217 -4.18 22.71 -13.76
N TYR A 218 -3.74 22.45 -14.98
CA TYR A 218 -2.37 22.62 -15.45
C TYR A 218 -2.35 23.62 -16.62
N ASP A 219 -1.15 23.93 -17.13
CA ASP A 219 -1.00 24.87 -18.23
C ASP A 219 -1.48 24.30 -19.57
N THR A 220 -1.42 22.99 -19.76
CA THR A 220 -1.76 22.33 -21.03
C THR A 220 -3.03 21.48 -20.96
N HIS A 221 -3.57 21.24 -19.77
CA HIS A 221 -4.70 20.35 -19.55
C HIS A 221 -5.34 20.57 -18.17
N ILE A 222 -6.48 19.94 -17.94
CA ILE A 222 -7.07 19.73 -16.63
C ILE A 222 -7.05 18.24 -16.33
N GLU A 223 -6.64 17.88 -15.12
CA GLU A 223 -6.83 16.53 -14.58
C GLU A 223 -8.02 16.50 -13.63
N VAL A 224 -8.82 15.46 -13.75
CA VAL A 224 -9.95 15.20 -12.85
C VAL A 224 -9.80 13.82 -12.23
N ILE A 225 -9.96 13.74 -10.91
CA ILE A 225 -9.86 12.51 -10.13
C ILE A 225 -11.12 12.39 -9.27
N GLY A 226 -11.81 11.25 -9.33
CA GLY A 226 -13.05 11.06 -8.59
C GLY A 226 -13.68 9.70 -8.84
N PRO A 227 -14.85 9.41 -8.26
CA PRO A 227 -15.58 8.17 -8.52
C PRO A 227 -15.82 7.97 -10.02
N SER A 228 -15.69 6.73 -10.50
CA SER A 228 -15.79 6.43 -11.94
C SER A 228 -17.09 6.94 -12.58
N SER A 229 -18.22 6.90 -11.86
CA SER A 229 -19.51 7.40 -12.35
C SER A 229 -19.53 8.90 -12.58
N ASP A 230 -18.85 9.63 -11.71
CA ASP A 230 -18.88 11.09 -11.64
C ASP A 230 -17.93 11.66 -12.69
N ILE A 231 -16.75 11.05 -12.82
CA ILE A 231 -15.79 11.39 -13.88
C ILE A 231 -16.41 11.23 -15.27
N PHE A 232 -17.10 10.12 -15.51
CA PHE A 232 -17.77 9.88 -16.79
C PHE A 232 -18.84 10.94 -17.11
N LYS A 233 -19.66 11.32 -16.13
CA LYS A 233 -20.70 12.35 -16.32
C LYS A 233 -20.08 13.73 -16.50
N LEU A 234 -19.12 14.10 -15.67
CA LEU A 234 -18.44 15.39 -15.73
C LEU A 234 -17.72 15.55 -17.08
N SER A 235 -16.97 14.56 -17.53
CA SER A 235 -16.27 14.61 -18.82
C SER A 235 -17.25 14.84 -19.99
N LYS A 236 -18.42 14.18 -19.95
CA LYS A 236 -19.48 14.38 -20.93
C LYS A 236 -20.11 15.78 -20.87
N GLU A 237 -20.27 16.35 -19.69
CA GLU A 237 -20.84 17.68 -19.50
C GLU A 237 -19.87 18.80 -19.88
N VAL A 238 -18.58 18.64 -19.58
CA VAL A 238 -17.52 19.58 -19.94
C VAL A 238 -17.23 19.56 -21.45
N SER A 239 -17.47 18.43 -22.12
CA SER A 239 -17.27 18.29 -23.58
C SER A 239 -18.45 18.76 -24.43
N ARG A 240 -19.52 19.28 -23.82
CA ARG A 240 -20.68 19.88 -24.52
C ARG A 240 -20.45 21.34 -24.84
#